data_AF-A0A9E5PIS1-F1
#
_entry.id   AF-A0A9E5PIS1-F1
#
_cell.length_a   1.000
_cell.length_b   1.000
_cell.length_c   1.000
_cell.angle_alpha   90.00
_cell.angle_beta   90.00
_cell.angle_gamma   90.00
#
_symmetry.space_group_name_H-M   'P 1'
#
loop_
_entity.id
_entity.type
_entity.pdbx_description
1 polymer ?
#
loop_
_entity_poly.entity_id
_entity_poly.type
_entity_poly.pdbx_seq_one_letter_code
_entity_poly.pdbx_strand_id
1 'polypeptide(L)'
;EMAETEGVHLGVHTLSNFITTNDPYVTPIPDSRLARVGASTLRVAIDPRQTEIPIASPQFFAQYDNNTLRTVVVGNELIQYRTVSEAEPWRLVDCKRGAFGTSASAHGAGEEVALLADHAYRVFLTSADLSREVATNIAELFNETGLRQISFDGLEGNQSTGMGNYGEALFTSTWYANLSEDIRTHLIADASRTSHYFWHIYTRMNWGEPWYAGFRESQTEYRMKNQPYFRRNLMPGMLGWFRMTTETTIEDVEWMLARSAAFDAGYAFVTGYEELERNGFTDRILDAIGLWERARMADAFSSEQKQRMEDVESEFHLEADGDHAFLLTQVHPQVFRHERGVRQPGEPSSSSFEFANPAQAQTMRWILSAEDGNVSQVRLSIDNRETITLRVHLREGWSLRYEGGPMATIHDASHRIVGRVTVEEGWFQIAPGRHSITLDARLTPADDAKARLELRPLGNGEPIESH
;
A
#
# COMPACT_ATOMS: atom_id res chain seq x y z
N GLU A 1 0.21 6.38 26.54
CA GLU A 1 0.01 7.72 27.14
C GLU A 1 -0.57 8.74 26.14
N MET A 2 0.21 9.50 25.36
CA MET A 2 -0.36 10.56 24.49
C MET A 2 -1.39 10.06 23.46
N ALA A 3 -1.12 8.94 22.79
CA ALA A 3 -2.07 8.37 21.83
C ALA A 3 -3.36 7.91 22.53
N GLU A 4 -3.22 7.31 23.70
CA GLU A 4 -4.33 6.75 24.48
C GLU A 4 -5.30 7.82 24.99
N THR A 5 -4.80 9.01 25.39
CA THR A 5 -5.67 10.14 25.77
C THR A 5 -6.55 10.64 24.63
N GLU A 6 -6.12 10.41 23.39
CA GLU A 6 -6.86 10.74 22.16
C GLU A 6 -7.69 9.54 21.65
N GLY A 7 -7.75 8.44 22.39
CA GLY A 7 -8.44 7.21 21.95
C GLY A 7 -7.72 6.48 20.80
N VAL A 8 -6.45 6.79 20.54
CA VAL A 8 -5.63 6.17 19.50
C VAL A 8 -4.79 5.05 20.09
N HIS A 9 -4.90 3.87 19.48
CA HIS A 9 -4.06 2.72 19.82
C HIS A 9 -2.89 2.60 18.85
N LEU A 10 -1.74 2.20 19.37
CA LEU A 10 -0.52 2.03 18.60
C LEU A 10 -0.27 0.54 18.30
N GLY A 11 0.42 0.29 17.19
CA GLY A 11 0.81 -1.04 16.76
C GLY A 11 2.16 -1.05 16.06
N VAL A 12 2.63 -2.25 15.75
CA VAL A 12 3.90 -2.47 15.05
C VAL A 12 3.73 -3.42 13.87
N HIS A 13 4.53 -3.18 12.84
CA HIS A 13 4.68 -4.05 11.70
C HIS A 13 6.09 -4.63 11.71
N THR A 14 6.22 -5.93 11.92
CA THR A 14 7.52 -6.57 12.15
C THR A 14 7.82 -7.60 11.08
N LEU A 15 9.08 -7.71 10.66
CA LEU A 15 9.54 -8.85 9.85
C LEU A 15 9.89 -10.03 10.77
N SER A 16 8.90 -10.51 11.52
CA SER A 16 8.93 -11.70 12.39
C SER A 16 10.33 -12.09 12.92
N ASN A 17 11.02 -13.02 12.25
CA ASN A 17 12.30 -13.58 12.68
C ASN A 17 13.52 -13.09 11.88
N PHE A 18 13.40 -11.94 11.23
CA PHE A 18 14.43 -11.35 10.38
C PHE A 18 15.34 -10.47 11.24
N ILE A 19 16.63 -10.77 11.24
CA ILE A 19 17.64 -10.10 12.06
C ILE A 19 18.52 -9.23 11.16
N THR A 20 18.48 -7.92 11.39
CA THR A 20 19.31 -6.97 10.63
C THR A 20 20.80 -7.19 10.91
N THR A 21 21.66 -6.87 9.94
CA THR A 21 23.10 -7.17 10.06
C THR A 21 23.83 -6.32 11.10
N ASN A 22 23.20 -5.27 11.62
CA ASN A 22 23.69 -4.44 12.71
C ASN A 22 23.00 -4.72 14.05
N ASP A 23 22.18 -5.77 14.13
CA ASP A 23 21.47 -6.17 15.34
C ASP A 23 22.45 -6.75 16.39
N PRO A 24 22.19 -6.56 17.70
CA PRO A 24 22.96 -7.19 18.77
C PRO A 24 23.12 -8.72 18.68
N TYR A 25 22.20 -9.44 18.04
CA TYR A 25 22.34 -10.88 17.76
C TYR A 25 23.37 -11.19 16.67
N VAL A 26 23.87 -10.19 15.93
CA VAL A 26 24.84 -10.36 14.85
C VAL A 26 26.21 -9.78 15.24
N THR A 27 26.22 -8.66 15.97
CA THR A 27 27.43 -7.86 16.19
C THR A 27 27.57 -7.41 17.64
N PRO A 28 28.80 -7.38 18.21
CA PRO A 28 30.09 -7.77 17.60
C PRO A 28 30.36 -9.28 17.65
N ILE A 29 29.54 -10.05 18.36
CA ILE A 29 29.63 -11.51 18.47
C ILE A 29 28.32 -12.09 17.93
N PRO A 30 28.35 -12.90 16.85
CA PRO A 30 27.14 -13.46 16.30
C PRO A 30 26.56 -14.52 17.25
N ASP A 31 25.25 -14.46 17.51
CA ASP A 31 24.57 -15.46 18.31
C ASP A 31 24.66 -16.82 17.58
N SER A 32 25.10 -17.83 18.33
CA SER A 32 25.24 -19.20 17.82
C SER A 32 23.95 -19.79 17.24
N ARG A 33 22.79 -19.22 17.61
CA ARG A 33 21.43 -19.64 17.24
C ARG A 33 20.89 -18.93 15.99
N LEU A 34 21.68 -18.13 15.28
CA LEU A 34 21.34 -17.73 13.91
C LEU A 34 21.16 -19.00 13.04
N ALA A 35 20.14 -19.01 12.19
CA ALA A 35 19.78 -20.17 11.38
C ALA A 35 20.91 -20.52 10.41
N ARG A 36 21.17 -21.82 10.28
CA ARG A 36 22.22 -22.36 9.41
C ARG A 36 21.57 -23.18 8.30
N VAL A 37 22.04 -22.97 7.07
CA VAL A 37 21.63 -23.78 5.91
C VAL A 37 22.32 -25.15 5.94
N GLY A 38 23.60 -25.15 6.31
CA GLY A 38 24.43 -26.34 6.37
C GLY A 38 25.88 -25.97 6.69
N ALA A 39 26.72 -26.97 6.90
CA ALA A 39 28.09 -26.78 7.36
C ALA A 39 29.10 -27.68 6.63
N SER A 40 30.36 -27.29 6.75
CA SER A 40 31.55 -27.98 6.29
C SER A 40 32.65 -27.74 7.33
N THR A 41 33.88 -28.12 7.05
CA THR A 41 35.02 -27.87 7.94
C THR A 41 36.16 -27.20 7.21
N LEU A 42 36.95 -26.40 7.94
CA LEU A 42 38.20 -25.85 7.43
C LEU A 42 39.19 -26.98 7.12
N ARG A 43 39.73 -27.01 5.89
CA ARG A 43 40.75 -28.00 5.48
C ARG A 43 42.09 -27.76 6.17
N VAL A 44 42.40 -26.50 6.44
CA VAL A 44 43.65 -26.04 7.06
C VAL A 44 43.33 -24.89 7.99
N ALA A 45 44.24 -24.58 8.93
CA ALA A 45 44.10 -23.38 9.75
C ALA A 45 44.18 -22.11 8.89
N ILE A 46 43.39 -21.10 9.25
CA ILE A 46 43.32 -19.81 8.57
C ILE A 46 43.77 -18.68 9.49
N ASP A 47 44.46 -17.68 8.94
CA ASP A 47 44.85 -16.47 9.66
C ASP A 47 43.85 -15.31 9.41
N PRO A 48 43.79 -14.26 10.24
CA PRO A 48 42.78 -13.19 10.14
C PRO A 48 42.76 -12.38 8.83
N ARG A 49 43.75 -12.53 7.94
CA ARG A 49 43.90 -11.73 6.71
C ARG A 49 43.61 -12.50 5.44
N GLN A 50 43.45 -13.82 5.51
CA GLN A 50 43.22 -14.65 4.33
C GLN A 50 41.88 -14.32 3.68
N THR A 51 41.90 -14.22 2.35
CA THR A 51 40.75 -13.93 1.49
C THR A 51 40.29 -15.15 0.68
N GLU A 52 40.99 -16.27 0.79
CA GLU A 52 40.55 -17.58 0.29
C GLU A 52 40.51 -18.54 1.48
N ILE A 53 39.35 -19.15 1.71
CA ILE A 53 39.10 -20.00 2.89
C ILE A 53 38.92 -21.45 2.42
N PRO A 54 39.89 -22.35 2.65
CA PRO A 54 39.82 -23.75 2.21
C PRO A 54 38.79 -24.55 3.02
N ILE A 55 37.85 -25.19 2.33
CA ILE A 55 36.74 -25.95 2.94
C ILE A 55 36.77 -27.42 2.48
N ALA A 56 36.22 -28.32 3.30
CA ALA A 56 36.20 -29.75 2.98
C ALA A 56 35.25 -30.10 1.83
N SER A 57 34.08 -29.46 1.78
CA SER A 57 33.01 -29.67 0.81
C SER A 57 32.31 -28.34 0.44
N PRO A 58 31.91 -28.14 -0.84
CA PRO A 58 31.24 -26.93 -1.32
C PRO A 58 29.71 -26.98 -1.23
N GLN A 59 29.14 -28.13 -0.82
CA GLN A 59 27.72 -28.52 -1.02
C GLN A 59 26.68 -27.44 -0.71
N PHE A 60 26.87 -26.66 0.36
CA PHE A 60 25.91 -25.66 0.80
C PHE A 60 26.23 -24.24 0.29
N PHE A 61 27.47 -23.95 -0.10
CA PHE A 61 27.96 -22.59 -0.29
C PHE A 61 27.74 -22.03 -1.71
N ALA A 62 27.39 -22.87 -2.68
CA ALA A 62 27.23 -22.48 -4.07
C ALA A 62 25.78 -22.17 -4.49
N GLN A 63 24.84 -22.04 -3.54
CA GLN A 63 23.41 -21.79 -3.81
C GLN A 63 23.08 -20.29 -3.96
N TYR A 64 23.62 -19.65 -5.00
CA TYR A 64 23.59 -18.18 -5.12
C TYR A 64 22.22 -17.54 -5.34
N ASP A 65 21.25 -18.28 -5.87
CA ASP A 65 19.91 -17.75 -6.15
C ASP A 65 19.09 -17.50 -4.86
N ASN A 66 19.41 -18.24 -3.79
CA ASN A 66 18.74 -18.17 -2.49
C ASN A 66 19.69 -17.75 -1.36
N ASN A 67 20.77 -17.05 -1.69
CA ASN A 67 21.80 -16.62 -0.73
C ASN A 67 22.34 -15.24 -1.10
N THR A 68 21.78 -14.22 -0.44
CA THR A 68 21.96 -12.80 -0.78
C THR A 68 23.23 -12.21 -0.15
N LEU A 69 23.44 -12.47 1.14
CA LEU A 69 24.58 -12.00 1.91
C LEU A 69 25.80 -12.87 1.70
N ARG A 70 25.66 -14.17 1.46
CA ARG A 70 26.77 -15.12 1.27
C ARG A 70 27.76 -15.08 2.43
N THR A 71 27.24 -15.38 3.61
CA THR A 71 28.00 -15.24 4.86
C THR A 71 28.08 -16.56 5.61
N VAL A 72 29.30 -16.96 5.96
CA VAL A 72 29.55 -18.10 6.84
C VAL A 72 29.93 -17.63 8.24
N VAL A 73 29.65 -18.45 9.24
CA VAL A 73 30.12 -18.30 10.60
C VAL A 73 31.22 -19.33 10.89
N VAL A 74 32.30 -18.88 11.53
CA VAL A 74 33.39 -19.70 12.07
C VAL A 74 33.70 -19.17 13.47
N GLY A 75 33.44 -19.96 14.51
CA GLY A 75 33.52 -19.48 15.89
C GLY A 75 32.65 -18.23 16.09
N ASN A 76 33.28 -17.12 16.52
CA ASN A 76 32.63 -15.82 16.73
C ASN A 76 32.82 -14.83 15.57
N GLU A 77 33.22 -15.32 14.40
CA GLU A 77 33.47 -14.49 13.23
C GLU A 77 32.48 -14.77 12.11
N LEU A 78 31.97 -13.69 11.50
CA LEU A 78 31.26 -13.76 10.22
C LEU A 78 32.21 -13.45 9.06
N ILE A 79 32.18 -14.29 8.03
CA ILE A 79 33.00 -14.15 6.83
C ILE A 79 32.08 -14.10 5.62
N GLN A 80 32.11 -12.99 4.90
CA GLN A 80 31.37 -12.85 3.64
C GLN A 80 32.23 -13.35 2.48
N TYR A 81 31.66 -14.05 1.49
CA TYR A 81 32.41 -14.53 0.32
C TYR A 81 31.67 -14.24 -0.99
N ARG A 82 32.42 -14.13 -2.10
CA ARG A 82 31.82 -13.84 -3.41
C ARG A 82 31.41 -15.11 -4.14
N THR A 83 32.31 -16.07 -4.23
CA THR A 83 32.13 -17.32 -4.98
C THR A 83 32.80 -18.50 -4.28
N VAL A 84 32.50 -19.70 -4.75
CA VAL A 84 33.16 -20.97 -4.42
C VAL A 84 34.01 -21.39 -5.62
N SER A 85 35.14 -22.05 -5.40
CA SER A 85 35.95 -22.60 -6.51
C SER A 85 35.18 -23.60 -7.36
N GLU A 86 35.51 -23.69 -8.65
CA GLU A 86 34.84 -24.57 -9.62
C GLU A 86 35.26 -26.05 -9.49
N ALA A 87 36.42 -26.31 -8.89
CA ALA A 87 36.98 -27.65 -8.68
C ALA A 87 37.78 -27.73 -7.38
N GLU A 88 38.17 -28.96 -7.02
CA GLU A 88 39.08 -29.20 -5.90
C GLU A 88 40.47 -28.57 -6.12
N PRO A 89 41.13 -28.06 -5.06
CA PRO A 89 40.65 -27.98 -3.67
C PRO A 89 39.56 -26.92 -3.48
N TRP A 90 38.49 -27.29 -2.77
CA TRP A 90 37.34 -26.41 -2.53
C TRP A 90 37.70 -25.22 -1.64
N ARG A 91 37.30 -24.02 -2.05
CA ARG A 91 37.52 -22.79 -1.29
C ARG A 91 36.37 -21.80 -1.45
N LEU A 92 36.11 -21.03 -0.39
CA LEU A 92 35.40 -19.76 -0.49
C LEU A 92 36.38 -18.71 -1.00
N VAL A 93 35.97 -17.90 -1.98
CA VAL A 93 36.83 -16.99 -2.73
C VAL A 93 36.37 -15.55 -2.53
N ASP A 94 37.35 -14.63 -2.49
CA ASP A 94 37.16 -13.20 -2.26
C ASP A 94 36.42 -12.95 -0.93
N CYS A 95 36.97 -13.51 0.13
CA CYS A 95 36.41 -13.46 1.46
C CYS A 95 36.72 -12.13 2.16
N LYS A 96 35.69 -11.52 2.74
CA LYS A 96 35.80 -10.42 3.69
C LYS A 96 35.69 -10.96 5.11
N ARG A 97 36.79 -10.86 5.85
CA ARG A 97 36.91 -11.24 7.26
C ARG A 97 36.26 -10.20 8.18
N GLY A 98 35.80 -10.62 9.36
CA GLY A 98 35.15 -9.72 10.33
C GLY A 98 33.94 -8.97 9.76
N ALA A 99 33.12 -9.64 8.95
CA ALA A 99 31.94 -9.04 8.34
C ALA A 99 30.95 -8.57 9.42
N PHE A 100 30.16 -7.55 9.09
CA PHE A 100 29.09 -6.99 9.93
C PHE A 100 29.53 -6.56 11.34
N GLY A 101 30.79 -6.17 11.51
CA GLY A 101 31.33 -5.68 12.78
C GLY A 101 31.85 -6.78 13.71
N THR A 102 31.89 -8.03 13.25
CA THR A 102 32.60 -9.11 13.96
C THR A 102 34.11 -8.96 13.84
N SER A 103 34.87 -9.64 14.72
CA SER A 103 36.32 -9.55 14.73
C SER A 103 36.97 -10.67 13.91
N ALA A 104 37.86 -10.31 12.98
CA ALA A 104 38.67 -11.27 12.26
C ALA A 104 39.63 -12.01 13.21
N SER A 105 39.62 -13.34 13.18
CA SER A 105 40.44 -14.18 14.08
C SER A 105 41.12 -15.33 13.34
N ALA A 106 42.06 -15.99 14.00
CA ALA A 106 42.64 -17.22 13.48
C ALA A 106 41.74 -18.39 13.86
N HIS A 107 41.51 -19.31 12.92
CA HIS A 107 40.70 -20.52 13.14
C HIS A 107 41.51 -21.75 12.76
N GLY A 108 41.40 -22.81 13.55
CA GLY A 108 42.12 -24.06 13.41
C GLY A 108 41.59 -24.93 12.26
N ALA A 109 42.45 -25.85 11.80
CA ALA A 109 42.02 -26.89 10.86
C ALA A 109 40.96 -27.79 11.51
N GLY A 110 39.94 -28.16 10.74
CA GLY A 110 38.83 -28.98 11.23
C GLY A 110 37.72 -28.20 11.93
N GLU A 111 37.89 -26.89 12.20
CA GLU A 111 36.80 -26.07 12.72
C GLU A 111 35.64 -25.98 11.73
N GLU A 112 34.43 -25.88 12.26
CA GLU A 112 33.21 -25.82 11.48
C GLU A 112 33.09 -24.47 10.75
N VAL A 113 32.68 -24.53 9.49
CA VAL A 113 32.28 -23.37 8.69
C VAL A 113 30.83 -23.59 8.29
N ALA A 114 29.92 -22.80 8.85
CA ALA A 114 28.49 -22.95 8.59
C ALA A 114 27.95 -21.76 7.78
N LEU A 115 27.19 -22.05 6.72
CA LEU A 115 26.48 -21.01 5.97
C LEU A 115 25.26 -20.56 6.77
N LEU A 116 25.12 -19.25 6.99
CA LEU A 116 23.92 -18.69 7.61
C LEU A 116 22.79 -18.54 6.59
N ALA A 117 21.56 -18.80 7.03
CA ALA A 117 20.37 -18.54 6.25
C ALA A 117 20.10 -17.02 6.22
N ASP A 118 19.81 -16.49 5.04
CA ASP A 118 19.54 -15.07 4.82
C ASP A 118 18.30 -14.85 3.93
N HIS A 119 17.99 -13.58 3.70
CA HIS A 119 16.89 -13.16 2.84
C HIS A 119 17.32 -12.03 1.89
N ALA A 120 16.57 -11.83 0.80
CA ALA A 120 16.77 -10.74 -0.16
C ALA A 120 16.74 -9.33 0.48
N TYR A 121 16.13 -9.23 1.68
CA TYR A 121 16.13 -8.01 2.50
C TYR A 121 17.45 -7.77 3.26
N ARG A 122 18.49 -8.57 2.99
CA ARG A 122 19.83 -8.43 3.59
C ARG A 122 19.81 -8.57 5.12
N VAL A 123 19.07 -9.57 5.60
CA VAL A 123 18.97 -9.97 7.01
C VAL A 123 19.45 -11.41 7.18
N PHE A 124 19.75 -11.81 8.42
CA PHE A 124 19.86 -13.22 8.81
C PHE A 124 18.53 -13.73 9.39
N LEU A 125 18.37 -15.04 9.43
CA LEU A 125 17.20 -15.69 10.05
C LEU A 125 17.60 -16.42 11.32
N THR A 126 16.62 -16.80 12.13
CA THR A 126 16.82 -17.41 13.45
C THR A 126 16.53 -18.92 13.45
N SER A 127 17.24 -19.67 14.28
CA SER A 127 16.82 -21.02 14.66
C SER A 127 15.55 -20.98 15.54
N ALA A 128 14.97 -22.15 15.82
CA ALA A 128 13.73 -22.25 16.61
C ALA A 128 13.87 -21.62 18.01
N ASP A 129 15.01 -21.83 18.69
CA ASP A 129 15.22 -21.29 20.04
C ASP A 129 15.35 -19.77 20.05
N LEU A 130 16.08 -19.21 19.08
CA LEU A 130 16.19 -17.75 18.96
C LEU A 130 14.87 -17.12 18.47
N SER A 131 14.12 -17.79 17.60
CA SER A 131 12.75 -17.38 17.23
C SER A 131 11.84 -17.22 18.46
N ARG A 132 11.92 -18.14 19.43
CA ARG A 132 11.13 -18.06 20.67
C ARG A 132 11.54 -16.87 21.54
N GLU A 133 12.83 -16.60 21.64
CA GLU A 133 13.33 -15.43 22.36
C GLU A 133 12.87 -14.13 21.70
N VAL A 134 13.03 -13.99 20.37
CA VAL A 134 12.54 -12.83 19.61
C VAL A 134 11.04 -12.64 19.80
N ALA A 135 10.24 -13.70 19.69
CA ALA A 135 8.79 -13.64 19.92
C ALA A 135 8.45 -13.21 21.36
N THR A 136 9.23 -13.65 22.35
CA THR A 136 9.07 -13.25 23.76
C THR A 136 9.41 -11.78 23.96
N ASN A 137 10.52 -11.30 23.40
CA ASN A 137 10.91 -9.90 23.48
C ASN A 137 9.87 -8.97 22.83
N ILE A 138 9.26 -9.39 21.72
CA ILE A 138 8.15 -8.65 21.11
C ILE A 138 6.93 -8.65 22.05
N ALA A 139 6.62 -9.76 22.73
CA ALA A 139 5.52 -9.81 23.69
C ALA A 139 5.79 -8.91 24.92
N GLU A 140 7.03 -8.87 25.41
CA GLU A 140 7.47 -7.98 26.48
C GLU A 140 7.30 -6.51 26.10
N LEU A 141 7.72 -6.13 24.88
CA LEU A 141 7.46 -4.79 24.34
C LEU A 141 5.98 -4.41 24.41
N PHE A 142 5.08 -5.33 24.03
CA PHE A 142 3.63 -5.08 24.09
C PHE A 142 3.15 -4.89 25.53
N ASN A 143 3.59 -5.76 26.45
CA ASN A 143 3.23 -5.69 27.86
C ASN A 143 3.73 -4.40 28.52
N GLU A 144 4.92 -3.91 28.15
CA GLU A 144 5.51 -2.70 28.72
C GLU A 144 4.88 -1.42 28.16
N THR A 145 4.57 -1.39 26.87
CA THR A 145 4.17 -0.16 26.17
C THR A 145 2.68 -0.01 25.93
N GLY A 146 1.92 -1.10 26.08
CA GLY A 146 0.49 -1.13 25.81
C GLY A 146 0.13 -1.18 24.32
N LEU A 147 1.05 -1.57 23.43
CA LEU A 147 0.74 -1.77 22.00
C LEU A 147 -0.46 -2.72 21.82
N ARG A 148 -1.32 -2.39 20.85
CA ARG A 148 -2.59 -3.10 20.60
C ARG A 148 -2.67 -3.74 19.23
N GLN A 149 -1.70 -3.51 18.33
CA GLN A 149 -1.73 -4.12 17.00
C GLN A 149 -0.36 -4.67 16.59
N ILE A 150 -0.36 -5.85 15.97
CA ILE A 150 0.80 -6.45 15.31
C ILE A 150 0.47 -6.97 13.92
N SER A 151 1.42 -6.83 13.00
CA SER A 151 1.50 -7.63 11.78
C SER A 151 2.79 -8.45 11.83
N PHE A 152 2.65 -9.77 11.76
CA PHE A 152 3.76 -10.70 11.57
C PHE A 152 4.07 -10.83 10.08
N ASP A 153 4.74 -9.81 9.53
CA ASP A 153 5.22 -9.87 8.16
C ASP A 153 6.44 -10.78 8.06
N GLY A 154 6.67 -11.34 6.87
CA GLY A 154 7.70 -12.35 6.64
C GLY A 154 7.60 -13.55 7.59
N LEU A 155 6.39 -13.92 8.06
CA LEU A 155 6.21 -15.01 9.04
C LEU A 155 6.81 -16.33 8.53
N GLU A 156 6.74 -16.56 7.21
CA GLU A 156 7.35 -17.70 6.52
C GLU A 156 8.87 -17.80 6.69
N GLY A 157 9.56 -16.72 7.10
CA GLY A 157 10.97 -16.77 7.50
C GLY A 157 11.24 -17.76 8.62
N ASN A 158 10.23 -18.08 9.45
CA ASN A 158 10.34 -19.11 10.48
C ASN A 158 10.43 -20.54 9.91
N GLN A 159 10.28 -20.74 8.60
CA GLN A 159 10.61 -22.02 7.96
C GLN A 159 12.12 -22.31 7.99
N SER A 160 12.97 -21.29 8.16
CA SER A 160 14.42 -21.42 8.37
C SER A 160 14.80 -22.20 9.62
N THR A 161 13.85 -22.41 10.55
CA THR A 161 14.02 -23.29 11.71
C THR A 161 14.15 -24.78 11.33
N GLY A 162 13.84 -25.14 10.08
CA GLY A 162 13.80 -26.53 9.61
C GLY A 162 12.51 -27.27 9.99
N MET A 163 11.55 -26.58 10.63
CA MET A 163 10.29 -27.18 11.11
C MET A 163 9.09 -26.89 10.21
N GLY A 164 9.29 -26.21 9.07
CA GLY A 164 8.22 -25.79 8.16
C GLY A 164 7.15 -24.96 8.87
N ASN A 165 5.87 -25.20 8.58
CA ASN A 165 4.74 -24.47 9.16
C ASN A 165 4.68 -24.55 10.70
N TYR A 166 5.32 -25.55 11.32
CA TYR A 166 5.40 -25.60 12.78
C TYR A 166 6.25 -24.45 13.34
N GLY A 167 7.27 -23.99 12.63
CA GLY A 167 8.07 -22.83 13.04
C GLY A 167 7.25 -21.54 13.10
N GLU A 168 6.37 -21.32 12.11
CA GLU A 168 5.44 -20.18 12.07
C GLU A 168 4.45 -20.20 13.25
N ALA A 169 3.88 -21.38 13.52
CA ALA A 169 2.99 -21.59 14.66
C ALA A 169 3.74 -21.40 15.99
N LEU A 170 4.95 -21.92 16.11
CA LEU A 170 5.78 -21.78 17.32
C LEU A 170 6.05 -20.31 17.64
N PHE A 171 6.41 -19.50 16.64
CA PHE A 171 6.70 -18.08 16.82
C PHE A 171 5.48 -17.32 17.34
N THR A 172 4.36 -17.41 16.61
CA THR A 172 3.11 -16.71 16.95
C THR A 172 2.52 -17.17 18.28
N SER A 173 2.60 -18.46 18.59
CA SER A 173 2.14 -19.02 19.87
C SER A 173 3.01 -18.61 21.04
N THR A 174 4.33 -18.56 20.84
CA THR A 174 5.26 -18.10 21.86
C THR A 174 5.00 -16.64 22.20
N TRP A 175 4.81 -15.79 21.19
CA TRP A 175 4.42 -14.41 21.40
C TRP A 175 3.10 -14.32 22.18
N TYR A 176 2.05 -14.96 21.69
CA TYR A 176 0.72 -14.89 22.31
C TYR A 176 0.73 -15.38 23.76
N ALA A 177 1.43 -16.50 24.04
CA ALA A 177 1.55 -17.10 25.37
C ALA A 177 2.30 -16.23 26.39
N ASN A 178 3.11 -15.27 25.94
CA ASN A 178 3.84 -14.32 26.79
C ASN A 178 3.15 -12.96 26.92
N LEU A 179 2.03 -12.73 26.22
CA LEU A 179 1.21 -11.53 26.44
C LEU A 179 0.51 -11.57 27.80
N SER A 180 0.40 -10.41 28.43
CA SER A 180 -0.44 -10.18 29.60
C SER A 180 -1.92 -10.34 29.27
N GLU A 181 -2.73 -10.60 30.29
CA GLU A 181 -4.18 -10.73 30.13
C GLU A 181 -4.80 -9.45 29.55
N ASP A 182 -4.36 -8.27 30.01
CA ASP A 182 -4.80 -6.96 29.49
C ASP A 182 -4.63 -6.87 27.97
N ILE A 183 -3.42 -7.13 27.46
CA ILE A 183 -3.15 -7.10 26.02
C ILE A 183 -4.01 -8.14 25.29
N ARG A 184 -4.18 -9.34 25.85
CA ARG A 184 -4.98 -10.40 25.21
C ARG A 184 -6.46 -10.04 25.07
N THR A 185 -7.02 -9.23 25.98
CA THR A 185 -8.43 -8.83 25.91
C THR A 185 -8.73 -7.86 24.77
N HIS A 186 -7.71 -7.14 24.28
CA HIS A 186 -7.87 -6.16 23.21
C HIS A 186 -6.59 -6.10 22.36
N LEU A 187 -6.49 -6.97 21.35
CA LEU A 187 -5.39 -6.94 20.38
C LEU A 187 -5.92 -7.07 18.95
N ILE A 188 -5.16 -6.53 18.00
CA ILE A 188 -5.32 -6.76 16.57
C ILE A 188 -4.07 -7.48 16.06
N ALA A 189 -4.25 -8.66 15.48
CA ALA A 189 -3.14 -9.43 14.94
C ALA A 189 -3.47 -9.92 13.53
N ASP A 190 -2.54 -9.71 12.61
CA ASP A 190 -2.50 -10.31 11.28
C ASP A 190 -1.07 -10.76 10.95
N ALA A 191 -0.87 -11.36 9.76
CA ALA A 191 0.42 -11.85 9.32
C ALA A 191 0.50 -11.96 7.80
N SER A 192 1.71 -12.10 7.25
CA SER A 192 1.94 -12.40 5.82
C SER A 192 1.37 -13.77 5.41
N ARG A 193 1.24 -14.69 6.38
CA ARG A 193 0.73 -16.05 6.18
C ARG A 193 -0.36 -16.37 7.19
N THR A 194 -1.29 -17.23 6.78
CA THR A 194 -2.25 -17.84 7.70
C THR A 194 -2.06 -19.36 7.73
N SER A 195 -2.35 -19.97 8.87
CA SER A 195 -2.42 -21.42 9.02
C SER A 195 -3.63 -21.80 9.87
N HIS A 196 -4.09 -23.05 9.77
CA HIS A 196 -5.22 -23.52 10.58
C HIS A 196 -4.99 -23.32 12.08
N TYR A 197 -3.75 -23.50 12.55
CA TYR A 197 -3.44 -23.28 13.96
C TYR A 197 -3.48 -21.80 14.32
N PHE A 198 -3.00 -20.90 13.48
CA PHE A 198 -2.96 -19.46 13.80
C PHE A 198 -4.35 -18.81 14.00
N TRP A 199 -5.44 -19.48 13.56
CA TRP A 199 -6.83 -19.03 13.70
C TRP A 199 -7.22 -18.52 15.10
N HIS A 200 -6.73 -19.15 16.17
CA HIS A 200 -7.09 -18.76 17.54
C HIS A 200 -6.28 -17.58 18.09
N ILE A 201 -5.37 -17.02 17.29
CA ILE A 201 -4.49 -15.91 17.68
C ILE A 201 -4.77 -14.66 16.83
N TYR A 202 -4.88 -14.79 15.51
CA TYR A 202 -5.13 -13.62 14.67
C TYR A 202 -6.57 -13.12 14.81
N THR A 203 -6.77 -11.84 14.54
CA THR A 203 -8.10 -11.21 14.55
C THR A 203 -8.57 -10.80 13.16
N ARG A 204 -7.65 -10.62 12.20
CA ARG A 204 -7.95 -10.30 10.80
C ARG A 204 -6.78 -10.73 9.90
N MET A 205 -6.94 -10.57 8.59
CA MET A 205 -5.83 -10.66 7.62
C MET A 205 -5.92 -9.50 6.62
N ASN A 206 -5.00 -8.56 6.69
CA ASN A 206 -5.05 -7.35 5.88
C ASN A 206 -4.15 -7.43 4.62
N TRP A 207 -4.36 -8.45 3.78
CA TRP A 207 -3.56 -8.67 2.58
C TRP A 207 -3.99 -7.77 1.42
N GLY A 208 -3.00 -7.19 0.73
CA GLY A 208 -3.20 -6.28 -0.40
C GLY A 208 -2.18 -5.17 -0.36
N GLU A 209 -1.15 -5.23 -1.20
CA GLU A 209 -0.05 -4.26 -1.18
C GLU A 209 -0.28 -3.07 -2.12
N PRO A 210 0.16 -1.85 -1.75
CA PRO A 210 0.00 -0.64 -2.56
C PRO A 210 1.21 -0.35 -3.47
N TRP A 211 2.20 -1.25 -3.54
CA TRP A 211 3.52 -0.92 -4.12
C TRP A 211 3.64 -1.14 -5.63
N TYR A 212 2.66 -1.79 -6.27
CA TYR A 212 2.83 -2.35 -7.61
C TYR A 212 2.17 -1.56 -8.74
N ALA A 213 1.20 -0.70 -8.41
CA ALA A 213 0.48 0.13 -9.37
C ALA A 213 -0.17 1.33 -8.65
N GLY A 214 -1.03 2.08 -9.35
CA GLY A 214 -1.78 3.19 -8.78
C GLY A 214 -2.80 2.75 -7.72
N PHE A 215 -3.44 3.74 -7.11
CA PHE A 215 -4.30 3.58 -5.93
C PHE A 215 -5.48 2.61 -6.17
N ARG A 216 -6.08 2.64 -7.37
CA ARG A 216 -7.22 1.80 -7.74
C ARG A 216 -6.82 0.51 -8.45
N GLU A 217 -5.55 0.38 -8.84
CA GLU A 217 -5.05 -0.75 -9.64
C GLU A 217 -4.29 -1.77 -8.79
N SER A 218 -3.54 -1.31 -7.77
CA SER A 218 -2.61 -2.17 -7.04
C SER A 218 -3.34 -3.28 -6.27
N GLN A 219 -3.22 -4.50 -6.79
CA GLN A 219 -3.82 -5.73 -6.25
C GLN A 219 -5.35 -5.70 -6.11
N THR A 220 -6.06 -4.85 -6.84
CA THR A 220 -7.53 -4.73 -6.71
C THR A 220 -8.25 -6.06 -6.87
N GLU A 221 -7.95 -6.83 -7.92
CA GLU A 221 -8.54 -8.15 -8.13
C GLU A 221 -8.27 -9.10 -6.95
N TYR A 222 -7.06 -9.06 -6.37
CA TYR A 222 -6.69 -9.89 -5.24
C TYR A 222 -7.46 -9.50 -3.97
N ARG A 223 -7.61 -8.20 -3.68
CA ARG A 223 -8.40 -7.68 -2.56
C ARG A 223 -9.86 -8.13 -2.66
N MET A 224 -10.45 -8.06 -3.85
CA MET A 224 -11.83 -8.49 -4.08
C MET A 224 -11.99 -10.01 -3.92
N LYS A 225 -11.05 -10.81 -4.45
CA LYS A 225 -11.03 -12.28 -4.29
C LYS A 225 -10.90 -12.72 -2.83
N ASN A 226 -10.29 -11.91 -1.97
CA ASN A 226 -10.17 -12.20 -0.55
C ASN A 226 -11.50 -12.06 0.20
N GLN A 227 -12.45 -11.24 -0.24
CA GLN A 227 -13.71 -11.02 0.50
C GLN A 227 -14.56 -12.29 0.62
N PRO A 228 -14.80 -13.08 -0.45
CA PRO A 228 -15.45 -14.37 -0.32
C PRO A 228 -14.68 -15.37 0.56
N TYR A 229 -13.35 -15.30 0.54
CA TYR A 229 -12.51 -16.13 1.41
C TYR A 229 -12.73 -15.76 2.89
N PHE A 230 -12.70 -14.48 3.24
CA PHE A 230 -12.95 -14.03 4.62
C PHE A 230 -14.34 -14.44 5.09
N ARG A 231 -15.38 -14.15 4.28
CA ARG A 231 -16.77 -14.51 4.58
C ARG A 231 -16.94 -16.01 4.81
N ARG A 232 -16.38 -16.87 3.93
CA ARG A 232 -16.49 -18.33 4.04
C ARG A 232 -15.82 -18.87 5.30
N ASN A 233 -14.77 -18.20 5.79
CA ASN A 233 -14.03 -18.63 6.97
C ASN A 233 -14.46 -17.89 8.24
N LEU A 234 -15.49 -17.04 8.22
CA LEU A 234 -15.92 -16.22 9.36
C LEU A 234 -14.83 -15.26 9.86
N MET A 235 -14.00 -14.76 8.94
CA MET A 235 -13.00 -13.73 9.22
C MET A 235 -13.59 -12.34 8.94
N PRO A 236 -13.18 -11.29 9.67
CA PRO A 236 -13.50 -9.92 9.30
C PRO A 236 -13.00 -9.58 7.89
N GLY A 237 -13.81 -8.83 7.13
CA GLY A 237 -13.42 -8.33 5.81
C GLY A 237 -12.27 -7.33 5.94
N MET A 238 -11.33 -7.37 5.00
CA MET A 238 -10.21 -6.44 4.94
C MET A 238 -9.82 -6.16 3.49
N LEU A 239 -9.55 -4.90 3.14
CA LEU A 239 -9.19 -4.51 1.77
C LEU A 239 -7.68 -4.36 1.53
N GLY A 240 -6.85 -4.68 2.51
CA GLY A 240 -5.41 -4.48 2.42
C GLY A 240 -4.99 -3.04 2.71
N TRP A 241 -3.89 -2.64 2.08
CA TRP A 241 -3.20 -1.38 2.33
C TRP A 241 -3.41 -0.43 1.16
N PHE A 242 -3.77 0.81 1.44
CA PHE A 242 -3.88 1.89 0.46
C PHE A 242 -2.93 3.00 0.86
N ARG A 243 -2.05 3.40 -0.05
CA ARG A 243 -1.05 4.44 0.23
C ARG A 243 -1.56 5.79 -0.27
N MET A 244 -1.61 6.76 0.64
CA MET A 244 -1.74 8.16 0.30
C MET A 244 -0.42 8.69 -0.25
N THR A 245 -0.49 9.44 -1.34
CA THR A 245 0.59 10.26 -1.87
C THR A 245 0.13 11.72 -1.95
N THR A 246 1.04 12.60 -2.35
CA THR A 246 0.72 14.01 -2.58
C THR A 246 -0.31 14.21 -3.69
N GLU A 247 -0.46 13.26 -4.60
CA GLU A 247 -1.36 13.27 -5.76
C GLU A 247 -2.65 12.48 -5.52
N THR A 248 -2.83 11.81 -4.37
CA THR A 248 -4.07 11.05 -4.07
C THR A 248 -5.28 11.97 -4.10
N THR A 249 -6.31 11.58 -4.85
CA THR A 249 -7.54 12.35 -5.01
C THR A 249 -8.61 11.96 -4.01
N ILE A 250 -9.58 12.86 -3.77
CA ILE A 250 -10.76 12.50 -2.98
C ILE A 250 -11.58 11.41 -3.66
N GLU A 251 -11.63 11.43 -5.01
CA GLU A 251 -12.34 10.42 -5.78
C GLU A 251 -11.76 9.01 -5.57
N ASP A 252 -10.44 8.87 -5.48
CA ASP A 252 -9.77 7.59 -5.18
C ASP A 252 -10.08 7.09 -3.77
N VAL A 253 -10.14 8.00 -2.79
CA VAL A 253 -10.43 7.65 -1.41
C VAL A 253 -11.90 7.24 -1.27
N GLU A 254 -12.85 7.99 -1.82
CA GLU A 254 -14.26 7.57 -1.83
C GLU A 254 -14.46 6.27 -2.60
N TRP A 255 -13.65 6.03 -3.64
CA TRP A 255 -13.60 4.73 -4.30
C TRP A 255 -13.21 3.63 -3.30
N MET A 256 -12.19 3.80 -2.47
CA MET A 256 -11.86 2.80 -1.44
C MET A 256 -12.98 2.66 -0.40
N LEU A 257 -13.55 3.76 0.06
CA LEU A 257 -14.55 3.80 1.14
C LEU A 257 -15.87 3.13 0.75
N ALA A 258 -16.32 3.30 -0.49
CA ALA A 258 -17.49 2.58 -1.01
C ALA A 258 -17.30 1.06 -0.94
N ARG A 259 -16.11 0.55 -1.30
CA ARG A 259 -15.76 -0.88 -1.18
C ARG A 259 -15.68 -1.33 0.28
N SER A 260 -15.13 -0.49 1.15
CA SER A 260 -15.07 -0.78 2.58
C SER A 260 -16.48 -0.95 3.15
N ALA A 261 -17.40 -0.04 2.82
CA ALA A 261 -18.80 -0.13 3.20
C ALA A 261 -19.51 -1.34 2.57
N ALA A 262 -19.26 -1.64 1.29
CA ALA A 262 -19.86 -2.75 0.56
C ALA A 262 -19.58 -4.11 1.22
N PHE A 263 -18.31 -4.35 1.56
CA PHE A 263 -17.87 -5.63 2.11
C PHE A 263 -17.89 -5.71 3.63
N ASP A 264 -18.30 -4.62 4.30
CA ASP A 264 -18.07 -4.41 5.73
C ASP A 264 -16.61 -4.74 6.13
N ALA A 265 -15.69 -4.13 5.38
CA ALA A 265 -14.27 -4.45 5.43
C ALA A 265 -13.45 -3.28 5.95
N GLY A 266 -12.51 -3.56 6.86
CA GLY A 266 -11.49 -2.60 7.25
C GLY A 266 -10.41 -2.41 6.18
N TYR A 267 -9.50 -1.47 6.40
CA TYR A 267 -8.33 -1.24 5.53
C TYR A 267 -7.19 -0.61 6.33
N ALA A 268 -5.97 -0.64 5.79
CA ALA A 268 -4.86 0.17 6.28
C ALA A 268 -4.65 1.36 5.34
N PHE A 269 -4.75 2.57 5.88
CA PHE A 269 -4.46 3.80 5.15
C PHE A 269 -3.05 4.28 5.50
N VAL A 270 -2.12 4.10 4.58
CA VAL A 270 -0.69 4.37 4.77
C VAL A 270 -0.41 5.82 4.39
N THR A 271 0.07 6.61 5.33
CA THR A 271 0.42 8.02 5.11
C THR A 271 1.54 8.47 6.05
N GLY A 272 2.09 9.65 5.79
CA GLY A 272 3.12 10.30 6.58
C GLY A 272 2.91 11.81 6.67
N TYR A 273 3.69 12.48 7.52
CA TYR A 273 3.57 13.93 7.71
C TYR A 273 3.74 14.72 6.41
N GLU A 274 4.66 14.30 5.55
CA GLU A 274 4.93 14.99 4.28
C GLU A 274 3.72 14.92 3.34
N GLU A 275 3.13 13.74 3.17
CA GLU A 275 1.95 13.55 2.32
C GLU A 275 0.73 14.32 2.86
N LEU A 276 0.49 14.26 4.17
CA LEU A 276 -0.60 14.99 4.83
C LEU A 276 -0.44 16.50 4.69
N GLU A 277 0.78 17.04 4.85
CA GLU A 277 1.02 18.48 4.73
C GLU A 277 0.90 18.97 3.27
N ARG A 278 1.34 18.15 2.32
CA ARG A 278 1.46 18.58 0.92
C ARG A 278 0.18 18.39 0.11
N ASN A 279 -0.60 17.35 0.38
CA ASN A 279 -1.85 17.11 -0.32
C ASN A 279 -2.91 18.15 0.07
N GLY A 280 -3.40 18.94 -0.89
CA GLY A 280 -4.40 19.98 -0.69
C GLY A 280 -5.82 19.45 -0.41
N PHE A 281 -6.04 18.14 -0.47
CA PHE A 281 -7.27 17.47 -0.07
C PHE A 281 -7.19 16.72 1.26
N THR A 282 -6.10 16.84 2.03
CA THR A 282 -5.92 16.11 3.29
C THR A 282 -7.14 16.20 4.22
N ASP A 283 -7.63 17.40 4.52
CA ASP A 283 -8.78 17.57 5.41
C ASP A 283 -10.04 16.89 4.82
N ARG A 284 -10.31 17.08 3.52
CA ARG A 284 -11.44 16.43 2.82
C ARG A 284 -11.35 14.91 2.86
N ILE A 285 -10.14 14.36 2.70
CA ILE A 285 -9.87 12.92 2.73
C ILE A 285 -10.14 12.36 4.13
N LEU A 286 -9.62 13.01 5.18
CA LEU A 286 -9.82 12.58 6.56
C LEU A 286 -11.28 12.70 6.99
N ASP A 287 -11.96 13.77 6.58
CA ASP A 287 -13.39 13.97 6.83
C ASP A 287 -14.24 12.88 6.13
N ALA A 288 -13.92 12.56 4.88
CA ALA A 288 -14.61 11.50 4.14
C ALA A 288 -14.39 10.13 4.79
N ILE A 289 -13.15 9.80 5.18
CA ILE A 289 -12.85 8.57 5.94
C ILE A 289 -13.72 8.50 7.20
N GLY A 290 -13.77 9.58 7.98
CA GLY A 290 -14.58 9.63 9.20
C GLY A 290 -16.08 9.48 8.92
N LEU A 291 -16.59 10.11 7.86
CA LEU A 291 -18.01 10.05 7.50
C LEU A 291 -18.43 8.64 7.05
N TRP A 292 -17.67 8.05 6.13
CA TRP A 292 -17.93 6.72 5.60
C TRP A 292 -17.78 5.64 6.67
N GLU A 293 -16.77 5.72 7.54
CA GLU A 293 -16.58 4.77 8.63
C GLU A 293 -17.71 4.87 9.67
N ARG A 294 -18.21 6.07 9.99
CA ARG A 294 -19.40 6.22 10.84
C ARG A 294 -20.62 5.53 10.24
N ALA A 295 -20.89 5.75 8.95
CA ALA A 295 -22.02 5.10 8.27
C ALA A 295 -21.86 3.57 8.21
N ARG A 296 -20.65 3.07 7.94
CA ARG A 296 -20.35 1.63 7.87
C ARG A 296 -20.50 0.97 9.23
N MET A 297 -19.88 1.53 10.28
CA MET A 297 -19.93 0.98 11.63
C MET A 297 -21.34 1.01 12.25
N ALA A 298 -22.20 1.89 11.76
CA ALA A 298 -23.60 1.96 12.15
C ALA A 298 -24.54 1.06 11.31
N ASP A 299 -23.98 0.23 10.42
CA ASP A 299 -24.71 -0.64 9.48
C ASP A 299 -25.81 0.08 8.68
N ALA A 300 -25.54 1.33 8.25
CA ALA A 300 -26.53 2.19 7.61
C ALA A 300 -26.90 1.79 6.17
N PHE A 301 -26.09 0.95 5.50
CA PHE A 301 -26.24 0.63 4.08
C PHE A 301 -27.10 -0.63 3.85
N SER A 302 -28.06 -0.56 2.93
CA SER A 302 -28.88 -1.72 2.54
C SER A 302 -28.06 -2.79 1.81
N SER A 303 -28.61 -4.01 1.73
CA SER A 303 -27.99 -5.10 0.96
C SER A 303 -27.86 -4.75 -0.53
N GLU A 304 -28.86 -4.07 -1.13
CA GLU A 304 -28.78 -3.65 -2.53
C GLU A 304 -27.73 -2.57 -2.74
N GLN A 305 -27.61 -1.62 -1.81
CA GLN A 305 -26.59 -0.57 -1.86
C GLN A 305 -25.18 -1.16 -1.77
N LYS A 306 -24.95 -2.04 -0.79
CA LYS A 306 -23.68 -2.77 -0.64
C LYS A 306 -23.32 -3.52 -1.93
N GLN A 307 -24.27 -4.27 -2.50
CA GLN A 307 -24.04 -5.01 -3.75
C GLN A 307 -23.61 -4.11 -4.93
N ARG A 308 -24.21 -2.92 -5.10
CA ARG A 308 -23.78 -2.00 -6.17
C ARG A 308 -22.39 -1.43 -5.90
N MET A 309 -22.06 -1.15 -4.64
CA MET A 309 -20.76 -0.61 -4.26
C MET A 309 -19.62 -1.64 -4.39
N GLU A 310 -19.90 -2.94 -4.46
CA GLU A 310 -18.89 -3.97 -4.75
C GLU A 310 -18.25 -3.82 -6.15
N ASP A 311 -18.95 -3.20 -7.11
CA ASP A 311 -18.44 -2.99 -8.47
C ASP A 311 -17.29 -1.98 -8.47
N VAL A 312 -16.11 -2.42 -8.91
CA VAL A 312 -14.89 -1.59 -8.95
C VAL A 312 -14.94 -0.48 -10.00
N GLU A 313 -15.84 -0.58 -10.99
CA GLU A 313 -16.05 0.46 -12.00
C GLU A 313 -17.03 1.54 -11.52
N SER A 314 -17.65 1.34 -10.36
CA SER A 314 -18.62 2.27 -9.79
C SER A 314 -17.98 3.27 -8.81
N GLU A 315 -18.50 4.49 -8.81
CA GLU A 315 -18.14 5.53 -7.87
C GLU A 315 -19.35 6.00 -7.09
N PHE A 316 -19.12 6.38 -5.84
CA PHE A 316 -20.15 6.85 -4.92
C PHE A 316 -19.60 8.03 -4.13
N HIS A 317 -20.51 8.91 -3.76
CA HIS A 317 -20.27 10.02 -2.86
C HIS A 317 -21.20 9.89 -1.66
N LEU A 318 -20.68 10.20 -0.48
CA LEU A 318 -21.47 10.24 0.75
C LEU A 318 -21.37 11.63 1.35
N GLU A 319 -22.53 12.20 1.69
CA GLU A 319 -22.63 13.45 2.44
C GLU A 319 -23.49 13.25 3.68
N ALA A 320 -23.24 14.06 4.71
CA ALA A 320 -24.07 14.07 5.91
C ALA A 320 -25.39 14.81 5.65
N ASP A 321 -26.50 14.22 6.08
CA ASP A 321 -27.85 14.80 6.03
C ASP A 321 -28.44 14.97 7.45
N GLY A 322 -27.57 15.01 8.46
CA GLY A 322 -27.90 15.09 9.88
C GLY A 322 -26.89 14.34 10.75
N ASP A 323 -27.12 14.26 12.06
CA ASP A 323 -26.21 13.60 13.01
C ASP A 323 -26.12 12.08 12.79
N HIS A 324 -27.17 11.48 12.21
CA HIS A 324 -27.34 10.03 11.99
C HIS A 324 -27.93 9.70 10.62
N ALA A 325 -28.00 10.69 9.74
CA ALA A 325 -28.56 10.59 8.41
C ALA A 325 -27.47 10.92 7.38
N PHE A 326 -27.45 10.16 6.31
CA PHE A 326 -26.50 10.33 5.22
C PHE A 326 -27.25 10.28 3.89
N LEU A 327 -26.67 10.92 2.87
CA LEU A 327 -27.16 10.83 1.51
C LEU A 327 -26.11 10.12 0.66
N LEU A 328 -26.41 8.89 0.26
CA LEU A 328 -25.57 8.13 -0.66
C LEU A 328 -25.95 8.50 -2.09
N THR A 329 -24.97 8.90 -2.90
CA THR A 329 -25.20 9.25 -4.30
C THR A 329 -24.22 8.52 -5.21
N GLN A 330 -24.73 7.76 -6.18
CA GLN A 330 -23.87 7.17 -7.21
C GLN A 330 -23.33 8.27 -8.13
N VAL A 331 -22.04 8.20 -8.49
CA VAL A 331 -21.41 9.08 -9.45
C VAL A 331 -21.21 8.33 -10.77
N HIS A 332 -21.51 8.97 -11.89
CA HIS A 332 -21.41 8.37 -13.23
C HIS A 332 -20.31 9.05 -14.05
N PRO A 333 -19.01 8.84 -13.69
CA PRO A 333 -17.90 9.53 -14.33
C PRO A 333 -17.79 9.16 -15.82
N GLN A 334 -17.57 10.16 -16.66
CA GLN A 334 -17.36 10.00 -18.10
C GLN A 334 -16.11 10.78 -18.50
N VAL A 335 -15.08 10.05 -18.92
CA VAL A 335 -13.75 10.60 -19.22
C VAL A 335 -13.58 10.78 -20.72
N PHE A 336 -13.27 12.00 -21.13
CA PHE A 336 -12.99 12.39 -22.49
C PHE A 336 -11.59 13.00 -22.60
N ARG A 337 -10.94 12.82 -23.75
CA ARG A 337 -9.63 13.40 -24.03
C ARG A 337 -9.65 14.16 -25.34
N HIS A 338 -9.25 15.43 -25.27
CA HIS A 338 -8.99 16.25 -26.43
C HIS A 338 -7.49 16.31 -26.70
N GLU A 339 -7.12 15.87 -27.90
CA GLU A 339 -5.75 15.84 -28.42
C GLU A 339 -5.70 16.36 -29.86
N ARG A 340 -4.51 16.72 -30.32
CA ARG A 340 -4.31 17.19 -31.69
C ARG A 340 -4.24 16.02 -32.67
N GLY A 341 -5.38 15.70 -33.28
CA GLY A 341 -5.43 14.75 -34.40
C GLY A 341 -4.98 15.33 -35.74
N VAL A 342 -4.53 14.47 -36.67
CA VAL A 342 -4.39 14.79 -38.10
C VAL A 342 -5.78 14.90 -38.70
N ARG A 343 -6.19 16.11 -39.09
CA ARG A 343 -7.55 16.43 -39.54
C ARG A 343 -7.62 16.73 -41.03
N GLN A 344 -8.78 16.49 -41.64
CA GLN A 344 -9.00 16.85 -43.04
C GLN A 344 -9.23 18.38 -43.19
N PRO A 345 -8.91 18.98 -44.36
CA PRO A 345 -9.21 20.38 -44.62
C PRO A 345 -10.70 20.69 -44.41
N GLY A 346 -11.01 21.57 -43.45
CA GLY A 346 -12.38 21.99 -43.12
C GLY A 346 -12.99 21.31 -41.88
N GLU A 347 -12.32 20.33 -41.29
CA GLU A 347 -12.75 19.70 -40.04
C GLU A 347 -12.48 20.66 -38.85
N PRO A 348 -13.46 20.89 -37.94
CA PRO A 348 -13.28 21.73 -36.76
C PRO A 348 -12.08 21.25 -35.93
N SER A 349 -11.35 22.13 -35.23
CA SER A 349 -10.24 21.74 -34.34
C SER A 349 -10.70 21.21 -32.98
N SER A 350 -11.98 21.35 -32.66
CA SER A 350 -12.60 20.89 -31.42
C SER A 350 -12.89 19.39 -31.44
N SER A 351 -13.04 18.77 -30.28
CA SER A 351 -13.56 17.40 -30.13
C SER A 351 -14.97 17.45 -29.56
N SER A 352 -15.90 16.66 -30.11
CA SER A 352 -17.27 16.54 -29.61
C SER A 352 -17.51 15.16 -29.02
N PHE A 353 -18.15 15.13 -27.86
CA PHE A 353 -18.42 13.92 -27.09
C PHE A 353 -19.89 13.88 -26.68
N GLU A 354 -20.42 12.67 -26.57
CA GLU A 354 -21.78 12.41 -26.08
C GLU A 354 -21.69 11.94 -24.63
N PHE A 355 -22.59 12.44 -23.78
CA PHE A 355 -22.71 12.02 -22.40
C PHE A 355 -24.18 11.96 -21.97
N ALA A 356 -24.46 11.31 -20.85
CA ALA A 356 -25.82 11.25 -20.29
C ALA A 356 -25.89 11.71 -18.83
N ASN A 357 -26.97 12.41 -18.50
CA ASN A 357 -27.43 12.64 -17.13
C ASN A 357 -28.42 11.53 -16.74
N PRO A 358 -28.09 10.68 -15.75
CA PRO A 358 -28.95 9.58 -15.34
C PRO A 358 -30.08 9.99 -14.37
N ALA A 359 -30.04 11.22 -13.85
CA ALA A 359 -30.92 11.68 -12.78
C ALA A 359 -31.71 12.93 -13.19
N GLN A 360 -32.37 13.54 -12.21
CA GLN A 360 -33.06 14.82 -12.37
C GLN A 360 -32.13 15.94 -12.85
N ALA A 361 -32.72 17.09 -13.22
CA ALA A 361 -31.94 18.25 -13.64
C ALA A 361 -30.95 18.66 -12.53
N GLN A 362 -29.69 18.90 -12.90
CA GLN A 362 -28.62 19.16 -11.94
C GLN A 362 -27.52 20.04 -12.54
N THR A 363 -26.71 20.64 -11.67
CA THR A 363 -25.44 21.26 -12.04
C THR A 363 -24.41 20.17 -12.30
N MET A 364 -23.94 20.05 -13.53
CA MET A 364 -22.89 19.09 -13.90
C MET A 364 -21.56 19.45 -13.24
N ARG A 365 -21.04 18.54 -12.40
CA ARG A 365 -19.67 18.61 -11.88
C ARG A 365 -18.68 18.11 -12.92
N TRP A 366 -17.48 18.68 -12.94
CA TRP A 366 -16.43 18.25 -13.87
C TRP A 366 -15.01 18.57 -13.38
N ILE A 367 -14.06 17.81 -13.90
CA ILE A 367 -12.62 17.97 -13.67
C ILE A 367 -11.94 18.06 -15.03
N LEU A 368 -11.21 19.14 -15.27
CA LEU A 368 -10.39 19.31 -16.46
C LEU A 368 -8.91 19.29 -16.07
N SER A 369 -8.15 18.32 -16.58
CA SER A 369 -6.74 18.12 -16.26
C SER A 369 -5.85 18.22 -17.49
N ALA A 370 -4.60 18.63 -17.28
CA ALA A 370 -3.57 18.60 -18.31
C ALA A 370 -2.70 17.35 -18.16
N GLU A 371 -2.63 16.54 -19.23
CA GLU A 371 -1.80 15.34 -19.33
C GLU A 371 -0.70 15.56 -20.38
N ASP A 372 0.50 15.02 -20.16
CA ASP A 372 1.62 15.04 -21.11
C ASP A 372 2.01 16.45 -21.63
N GLY A 373 1.68 17.50 -20.86
CA GLY A 373 1.99 18.89 -21.18
C GLY A 373 0.99 19.88 -20.60
N ASN A 374 0.92 21.08 -21.18
CA ASN A 374 0.14 22.21 -20.68
C ASN A 374 -1.14 22.43 -21.49
N VAL A 375 -2.20 22.84 -20.81
CA VAL A 375 -3.52 23.15 -21.40
C VAL A 375 -3.90 24.59 -21.10
N SER A 376 -4.36 25.33 -22.12
CA SER A 376 -4.81 26.72 -21.95
C SER A 376 -5.91 27.08 -22.94
N GLN A 377 -6.51 28.28 -22.78
CA GLN A 377 -7.55 28.79 -23.68
C GLN A 377 -8.69 27.80 -23.93
N VAL A 378 -9.17 27.19 -22.85
CA VAL A 378 -10.18 26.13 -22.90
C VAL A 378 -11.52 26.72 -23.30
N ARG A 379 -12.17 26.09 -24.28
CA ARG A 379 -13.49 26.41 -24.78
C ARG A 379 -14.40 25.20 -24.63
N LEU A 380 -15.58 25.43 -24.05
CA LEU A 380 -16.61 24.41 -23.86
C LEU A 380 -17.93 24.88 -24.47
N SER A 381 -18.66 23.97 -25.11
CA SER A 381 -20.05 24.17 -25.52
C SER A 381 -20.85 22.92 -25.17
N ILE A 382 -22.04 23.09 -24.59
CA ILE A 382 -22.98 22.00 -24.28
C ILE A 382 -24.19 22.12 -25.20
N ASP A 383 -24.62 21.01 -25.80
CA ASP A 383 -25.79 20.93 -26.69
C ASP A 383 -25.79 21.96 -27.83
N ASN A 384 -24.61 22.25 -28.36
CA ASN A 384 -24.38 23.28 -29.38
C ASN A 384 -24.87 24.69 -28.97
N ARG A 385 -24.95 24.98 -27.67
CA ARG A 385 -25.20 26.33 -27.13
C ARG A 385 -23.96 27.21 -27.28
N GLU A 386 -24.10 28.47 -26.89
CA GLU A 386 -23.01 29.45 -26.85
C GLU A 386 -21.77 28.88 -26.14
N THR A 387 -20.61 29.01 -26.79
CA THR A 387 -19.33 28.52 -26.27
C THR A 387 -18.81 29.43 -25.16
N ILE A 388 -18.53 28.88 -23.99
CA ILE A 388 -17.80 29.59 -22.94
C ILE A 388 -16.29 29.44 -23.12
N THR A 389 -15.56 30.47 -22.74
CA THR A 389 -14.09 30.44 -22.70
C THR A 389 -13.63 30.52 -21.25
N LEU A 390 -13.05 29.42 -20.78
CA LEU A 390 -12.42 29.35 -19.47
C LEU A 390 -10.98 29.88 -19.59
N ARG A 391 -10.74 31.04 -18.98
CA ARG A 391 -9.41 31.67 -18.95
C ARG A 391 -8.51 30.98 -17.94
N VAL A 392 -7.95 29.85 -18.34
CA VAL A 392 -7.08 29.01 -17.49
C VAL A 392 -5.76 28.70 -18.20
N HIS A 393 -4.73 28.45 -17.39
CA HIS A 393 -3.46 27.86 -17.81
C HIS A 393 -3.12 26.74 -16.82
N LEU A 394 -3.31 25.51 -17.26
CA LEU A 394 -3.01 24.29 -16.51
C LEU A 394 -1.65 23.77 -16.96
N ARG A 395 -0.75 23.57 -16.00
CA ARG A 395 0.49 22.83 -16.22
C ARG A 395 0.21 21.34 -16.18
N GLU A 396 1.12 20.53 -16.68
CA GLU A 396 1.05 19.07 -16.52
C GLU A 396 0.75 18.69 -15.06
N GLY A 397 -0.23 17.81 -14.86
CA GLY A 397 -0.72 17.37 -13.55
C GLY A 397 -1.66 18.35 -12.83
N TRP A 398 -1.81 19.59 -13.31
CA TRP A 398 -2.77 20.55 -12.73
C TRP A 398 -4.18 20.28 -13.22
N SER A 399 -5.17 20.67 -12.41
CA SER A 399 -6.59 20.52 -12.75
C SER A 399 -7.41 21.78 -12.47
N LEU A 400 -8.46 22.00 -13.26
CA LEU A 400 -9.54 22.93 -13.00
C LEU A 400 -10.78 22.11 -12.61
N ARG A 401 -11.30 22.33 -11.41
CA ARG A 401 -12.42 21.56 -10.84
C ARG A 401 -13.63 22.46 -10.65
N TYR A 402 -14.80 21.96 -11.03
CA TYR A 402 -16.08 22.64 -10.82
C TYR A 402 -17.04 21.70 -10.11
N GLU A 403 -17.43 22.07 -8.89
CA GLU A 403 -18.36 21.31 -8.04
C GLU A 403 -19.74 21.97 -7.96
N GLY A 404 -19.91 23.16 -8.57
CA GLY A 404 -21.12 23.97 -8.55
C GLY A 404 -20.86 25.43 -8.17
N GLY A 405 -21.91 26.27 -8.23
CA GLY A 405 -21.82 27.69 -7.86
C GLY A 405 -21.11 28.57 -8.89
N PRO A 406 -20.60 29.76 -8.48
CA PRO A 406 -20.09 30.77 -9.41
C PRO A 406 -18.60 30.64 -9.74
N MET A 407 -17.89 29.64 -9.18
CA MET A 407 -16.44 29.51 -9.35
C MET A 407 -16.01 28.06 -9.57
N ALA A 408 -15.04 27.88 -10.47
CA ALA A 408 -14.19 26.69 -10.55
C ALA A 408 -12.83 27.00 -9.91
N THR A 409 -12.19 26.00 -9.30
CA THR A 409 -10.89 26.12 -8.61
C THR A 409 -9.78 25.46 -9.41
N ILE A 410 -8.63 26.14 -9.49
CA ILE A 410 -7.41 25.59 -10.10
C ILE A 410 -6.59 24.94 -9.00
N HIS A 411 -6.25 23.69 -9.19
CA HIS A 411 -5.44 22.88 -8.30
C HIS A 411 -4.11 22.54 -8.97
N ASP A 412 -3.02 22.60 -8.21
CA ASP A 412 -1.73 22.04 -8.65
C ASP A 412 -1.74 20.50 -8.59
N ALA A 413 -0.60 19.88 -8.93
CA ALA A 413 -0.46 18.42 -8.93
C ALA A 413 -0.64 17.77 -7.55
N SER A 414 -0.47 18.55 -6.47
CA SER A 414 -0.71 18.11 -5.09
C SER A 414 -2.06 18.58 -4.56
N HIS A 415 -3.00 18.95 -5.44
CA HIS A 415 -4.35 19.38 -5.12
C HIS A 415 -4.48 20.69 -4.33
N ARG A 416 -3.41 21.48 -4.18
CA ARG A 416 -3.49 22.79 -3.51
C ARG A 416 -4.14 23.80 -4.43
N ILE A 417 -5.03 24.63 -3.88
CA ILE A 417 -5.71 25.67 -4.65
C ILE A 417 -4.71 26.78 -4.98
N VAL A 418 -4.47 26.98 -6.28
CA VAL A 418 -3.55 28.01 -6.80
C VAL A 418 -4.25 29.11 -7.58
N GLY A 419 -5.56 28.97 -7.82
CA GLY A 419 -6.35 29.98 -8.50
C GLY A 419 -7.83 29.63 -8.58
N ARG A 420 -8.62 30.55 -9.14
CA ARG A 420 -10.06 30.37 -9.36
C ARG A 420 -10.48 31.02 -10.68
N VAL A 421 -11.49 30.45 -11.33
CA VAL A 421 -12.08 30.95 -12.57
C VAL A 421 -13.58 31.13 -12.35
N THR A 422 -14.13 32.28 -12.71
CA THR A 422 -15.58 32.51 -12.65
C THR A 422 -16.30 31.64 -13.66
N VAL A 423 -17.38 31.02 -13.22
CA VAL A 423 -18.30 30.24 -14.04
C VAL A 423 -19.64 30.93 -14.02
N GLU A 424 -20.24 31.12 -15.19
CA GLU A 424 -21.56 31.73 -15.31
C GLU A 424 -22.61 30.81 -14.68
N GLU A 425 -23.45 31.38 -13.82
CA GLU A 425 -24.49 30.65 -13.10
C GLU A 425 -25.45 30.00 -14.10
N GLY A 426 -25.79 28.73 -13.86
CA GLY A 426 -26.73 28.01 -14.70
C GLY A 426 -26.15 27.43 -16.00
N TRP A 427 -24.92 27.79 -16.40
CA TRP A 427 -24.36 27.34 -17.69
C TRP A 427 -24.18 25.82 -17.77
N PHE A 428 -23.78 25.20 -16.66
CA PHE A 428 -23.60 23.75 -16.54
C PHE A 428 -24.85 23.01 -16.04
N GLN A 429 -26.05 23.61 -16.15
CA GLN A 429 -27.30 22.91 -15.87
C GLN A 429 -27.63 21.94 -16.99
N ILE A 430 -27.78 20.67 -16.64
CA ILE A 430 -28.13 19.60 -17.58
C ILE A 430 -29.47 18.98 -17.17
N ALA A 431 -30.33 18.72 -18.15
CA ALA A 431 -31.60 18.02 -17.95
C ALA A 431 -31.36 16.50 -17.86
N PRO A 432 -32.36 15.69 -17.50
CA PRO A 432 -32.25 14.24 -17.64
C PRO A 432 -32.07 13.84 -19.11
N GLY A 433 -31.21 12.86 -19.40
CA GLY A 433 -31.05 12.30 -20.75
C GLY A 433 -29.70 12.59 -21.40
N ARG A 434 -29.67 12.53 -22.74
CA ARG A 434 -28.44 12.62 -23.54
C ARG A 434 -28.11 14.07 -23.88
N HIS A 435 -26.82 14.37 -23.79
CA HIS A 435 -26.23 15.68 -24.07
C HIS A 435 -24.96 15.52 -24.90
N SER A 436 -24.57 16.60 -25.55
CA SER A 436 -23.28 16.68 -26.24
C SER A 436 -22.42 17.76 -25.61
N ILE A 437 -21.12 17.52 -25.54
CA ILE A 437 -20.12 18.52 -25.12
C ILE A 437 -19.03 18.64 -26.17
N THR A 438 -18.72 19.87 -26.55
CA THR A 438 -17.59 20.19 -27.40
C THR A 438 -16.49 20.80 -26.55
N LEU A 439 -15.28 20.24 -26.65
CA LEU A 439 -14.07 20.69 -25.98
C LEU A 439 -13.04 21.11 -27.03
N ASP A 440 -12.46 22.29 -26.84
CA ASP A 440 -11.34 22.79 -27.62
C ASP A 440 -10.37 23.50 -26.69
N ALA A 441 -9.08 23.27 -26.88
CA ALA A 441 -8.07 23.86 -26.02
C ALA A 441 -6.75 24.06 -26.77
N ARG A 442 -5.95 25.00 -26.28
CA ARG A 442 -4.56 25.14 -26.73
C ARG A 442 -3.66 24.22 -25.93
N LEU A 443 -3.05 23.27 -26.63
CA LEU A 443 -2.17 22.22 -26.10
C LEU A 443 -0.70 22.59 -26.33
N THR A 444 0.19 22.33 -25.36
CA THR A 444 1.63 22.62 -25.50
C THR A 444 2.48 21.61 -24.71
N PRO A 445 3.35 20.80 -25.35
CA PRO A 445 3.55 20.70 -26.80
C PRO A 445 2.28 20.20 -27.51
N ALA A 446 2.09 20.62 -28.77
CA ALA A 446 0.81 20.43 -29.45
C ALA A 446 0.51 18.96 -29.80
N ASP A 447 1.54 18.13 -29.97
CA ASP A 447 1.41 16.77 -30.49
C ASP A 447 1.34 15.71 -29.39
N ASP A 448 1.77 16.04 -28.16
CA ASP A 448 1.76 15.10 -27.03
C ASP A 448 0.72 15.46 -25.96
N ALA A 449 0.55 16.75 -25.67
CA ALA A 449 -0.29 17.19 -24.56
C ALA A 449 -1.77 16.89 -24.82
N LYS A 450 -2.50 16.51 -23.77
CA LYS A 450 -3.94 16.22 -23.82
C LYS A 450 -4.70 17.02 -22.78
N ALA A 451 -5.88 17.47 -23.14
CA ALA A 451 -6.86 17.98 -22.20
C ALA A 451 -7.84 16.85 -21.82
N ARG A 452 -7.73 16.33 -20.59
CA ARG A 452 -8.63 15.31 -20.06
C ARG A 452 -9.79 15.98 -19.34
N LEU A 453 -11.00 15.81 -19.87
CA LEU A 453 -12.23 16.29 -19.27
C LEU A 453 -13.01 15.11 -18.70
N GLU A 454 -13.20 15.11 -17.39
CA GLU A 454 -14.02 14.15 -16.70
C GLU A 454 -15.32 14.81 -16.24
N LEU A 455 -16.44 14.38 -16.81
CA LEU A 455 -17.77 14.79 -16.37
C LEU A 455 -18.24 13.86 -15.26
N ARG A 456 -18.83 14.42 -14.21
CA ARG A 456 -19.24 13.68 -13.01
C ARG A 456 -20.72 13.94 -12.67
N PRO A 457 -21.67 13.56 -13.55
CA PRO A 457 -23.09 13.64 -13.23
C PRO A 457 -23.43 12.72 -12.04
N LEU A 458 -24.28 13.22 -11.15
CA LEU A 458 -24.73 12.50 -9.97
C LEU A 458 -26.02 11.71 -10.27
N GLY A 459 -26.18 10.57 -9.62
CA GLY A 459 -27.43 9.84 -9.54
C GLY A 459 -28.46 10.56 -8.66
N ASN A 460 -29.61 9.93 -8.46
CA ASN A 460 -30.53 10.38 -7.42
C ASN A 460 -29.94 10.06 -6.04
N GLY A 461 -30.00 11.01 -5.11
CA GLY A 461 -29.57 10.78 -3.73
C GLY A 461 -30.48 9.76 -3.03
N GLU A 462 -29.87 8.84 -2.30
CA GLU A 462 -30.52 7.80 -1.52
C GLU A 462 -30.30 8.09 -0.04
N PRO A 463 -31.34 8.56 0.69
CA PRO A 463 -31.25 8.75 2.12
C PRO A 463 -30.99 7.41 2.82
N ILE A 464 -30.02 7.39 3.71
CA ILE A 464 -29.73 6.25 4.60
C ILE A 464 -29.64 6.76 6.03
N GLU A 465 -30.19 6.01 6.97
CA GLU A 465 -30.18 6.35 8.40
C GLU A 465 -29.52 5.21 9.17
N SER A 466 -28.70 5.55 10.17
CA SER A 466 -28.25 4.55 11.13
C SER A 466 -29.40 4.15 12.06
N HIS A 467 -29.55 2.85 12.33
CA HIS A 467 -30.58 2.31 13.22
C HIS A 467 -30.32 2.56 14.71
#